data_AF-A0A7J4SZD4-F1
#
_entry.id   AF-A0A7J4SZD4-F1
#
_cell.length_a   1.000
_cell.length_b   1.000
_cell.length_c   1.000
_cell.angle_alpha   90.00
_cell.angle_beta   90.00
_cell.angle_gamma   90.00
#
_symmetry.space_group_name_H-M   'P 1'
#
loop_
_entity.id
_entity.type
_entity.pdbx_description
1 polymer ?
#
loop_
_entity_poly.entity_id
_entity_poly.type
_entity_poly.pdbx_seq_one_letter_code
_entity_poly.pdbx_strand_id
1 'polypeptide(L)'
;MGMLNTMDLGVFKRLETWKAFVIAAVMFVSISFAALSMFDSMDDIFQSDAEPEPIPNMVFESLNRTDIETGLVNETGWFNLDELRGSIIILDFMAHDCSNCHAVQYHLEDNMENWSEMASENGKSFHIIAYGSWYGEDIEYLNESDDRYTVPLYPTGMGYDNSAILANGERVDPVRLFTTAGTGQIPVVMVIDEEGYIIERQATGSPTDKWESFDSVVEEAISGPVSDTVDLRIGWEEPSTSYVAVFVLGMILSILVYFSPCAFPVLPGFISYYLSLGAREDELIEAGKLKTKMPSPLVIGSLSGLGMWTFFLFIGIIAVVMGEAFQKSG
;
A
#
# COMPACT_ATOMS: atom_id res chain seq x y z
N MET A 1 -15.14 -12.98 47.58
CA MET A 1 -15.86 -13.84 46.61
C MET A 1 -15.22 -13.60 45.26
N GLY A 2 -14.54 -14.61 44.71
CA GLY A 2 -13.59 -14.42 43.61
C GLY A 2 -14.22 -14.39 42.22
N MET A 3 -13.60 -13.64 41.30
CA MET A 3 -13.95 -13.49 39.86
C MET A 3 -14.25 -14.81 39.13
N LEU A 4 -13.73 -15.94 39.61
CA LEU A 4 -13.91 -17.25 38.98
C LEU A 4 -15.35 -17.79 39.11
N ASN A 5 -16.13 -17.36 40.10
CA ASN A 5 -17.54 -17.80 40.24
C ASN A 5 -18.52 -17.05 39.34
N THR A 6 -18.07 -16.00 38.66
CA THR A 6 -18.87 -15.23 37.69
C THR A 6 -18.58 -15.61 36.23
N MET A 7 -17.60 -16.49 35.98
CA MET A 7 -17.24 -16.95 34.64
C MET A 7 -17.97 -18.28 34.32
N ASP A 8 -18.98 -18.24 33.46
CA ASP A 8 -19.62 -19.46 32.94
C ASP A 8 -18.73 -20.13 31.88
N LEU A 9 -17.75 -20.91 32.34
CA LEU A 9 -16.87 -21.71 31.49
C LEU A 9 -17.61 -22.89 30.83
N GLY A 10 -18.89 -23.13 31.16
CA GLY A 10 -19.74 -24.12 30.51
C GLY A 10 -20.02 -23.80 29.04
N VAL A 11 -19.89 -22.53 28.64
CA VAL A 11 -20.07 -22.06 27.26
C VAL A 11 -19.06 -22.70 26.30
N PHE A 12 -17.81 -22.95 26.72
CA PHE A 12 -16.79 -23.59 25.87
C PHE A 12 -17.05 -25.07 25.56
N LYS A 13 -17.93 -25.73 26.34
CA LYS A 13 -18.35 -27.11 26.10
C LYS A 13 -19.52 -27.21 25.13
N ARG A 14 -20.15 -26.08 24.77
CA ARG A 14 -21.30 -26.07 23.85
C ARG A 14 -20.81 -26.08 22.41
N LEU A 15 -21.41 -26.97 21.62
CA LEU A 15 -21.10 -27.16 20.21
C LEU A 15 -21.44 -25.91 19.38
N GLU A 16 -22.45 -25.15 19.81
CA GLU A 16 -22.86 -23.88 19.22
C GLU A 16 -21.77 -22.79 19.32
N THR A 17 -21.03 -22.75 20.43
CA THR A 17 -19.93 -21.79 20.64
C THR A 17 -18.81 -22.01 19.62
N TRP A 18 -18.44 -23.27 19.36
CA TRP A 18 -17.43 -23.61 18.37
C TRP A 18 -17.90 -23.36 16.94
N LYS A 19 -19.19 -23.59 16.64
CA LYS A 19 -19.77 -23.21 15.34
C LYS A 19 -19.71 -21.70 15.13
N ALA A 20 -20.08 -20.91 16.14
CA ALA A 20 -20.00 -19.45 16.08
C ALA A 20 -18.56 -18.96 15.92
N PHE A 21 -17.60 -19.58 16.61
CA PHE A 21 -16.18 -19.28 16.47
C PHE A 21 -15.66 -19.55 15.06
N VAL A 22 -15.99 -20.70 14.46
CA VAL A 22 -15.59 -21.02 13.08
C VAL A 22 -16.18 -20.04 12.08
N ILE A 23 -17.46 -19.69 12.22
CA ILE A 23 -18.10 -18.69 11.35
C ILE A 23 -17.40 -17.33 11.50
N ALA A 24 -17.11 -16.90 12.73
CA ALA A 24 -16.40 -15.65 12.98
C ALA A 24 -14.99 -15.65 12.39
N ALA A 25 -14.25 -16.75 12.53
CA ALA A 25 -12.91 -16.91 11.96
C ALA A 25 -12.93 -16.85 10.42
N VAL A 26 -13.87 -17.55 9.78
CA VAL A 26 -14.01 -17.54 8.31
C VAL A 26 -14.40 -16.15 7.81
N MET A 27 -15.34 -15.46 8.48
CA MET A 27 -15.70 -14.09 8.14
C MET A 27 -14.50 -13.14 8.32
N PHE A 28 -13.76 -13.26 9.41
CA PHE A 28 -12.60 -12.42 9.66
C PHE A 28 -11.50 -12.62 8.61
N VAL A 29 -11.16 -13.86 8.28
CA VAL A 29 -10.14 -14.18 7.27
C VAL A 29 -10.58 -13.69 5.88
N SER A 30 -11.83 -13.94 5.49
CA SER A 30 -12.33 -13.50 4.18
C SER A 30 -12.41 -11.98 4.04
N ILE A 31 -12.87 -11.27 5.08
CA ILE A 31 -12.90 -9.79 5.08
C ILE A 31 -11.49 -9.22 5.09
N SER A 32 -10.57 -9.78 5.88
CA SER A 32 -9.18 -9.31 5.93
C SER A 32 -8.46 -9.55 4.60
N PHE A 33 -8.67 -10.71 3.98
CA PHE A 33 -8.15 -11.02 2.65
C PHE A 33 -8.72 -10.06 1.61
N ALA A 34 -10.04 -9.87 1.57
CA ALA A 34 -10.67 -8.95 0.64
C ALA A 34 -10.21 -7.49 0.84
N ALA A 35 -10.01 -7.05 2.09
CA ALA A 35 -9.49 -5.73 2.39
C ALA A 35 -8.05 -5.57 1.88
N LEU A 36 -7.16 -6.54 2.17
CA LEU A 36 -5.77 -6.51 1.74
C LEU A 36 -5.63 -6.56 0.22
N SER A 37 -6.32 -7.49 -0.45
CA SER A 37 -6.33 -7.58 -1.92
C SER A 37 -6.91 -6.32 -2.56
N MET A 38 -7.88 -5.67 -1.92
CA MET A 38 -8.42 -4.41 -2.43
C MET A 38 -7.40 -3.28 -2.31
N PHE A 39 -6.70 -3.15 -1.18
CA PHE A 39 -5.65 -2.13 -1.04
C PHE A 39 -4.54 -2.32 -2.08
N ASP A 40 -4.16 -3.56 -2.39
CA ASP A 40 -3.27 -3.92 -3.50
C ASP A 40 -3.83 -3.34 -4.83
N SER A 41 -5.08 -3.66 -5.17
CA SER A 41 -5.71 -3.21 -6.43
C SER A 41 -6.01 -1.72 -6.52
N MET A 42 -5.99 -1.00 -5.39
CA MET A 42 -6.27 0.43 -5.39
C MET A 42 -5.11 1.24 -5.93
N ASP A 43 -3.88 0.81 -5.68
CA ASP A 43 -2.70 1.43 -6.25
C ASP A 43 -2.81 1.43 -7.78
N ASP A 44 -3.24 0.32 -8.40
CA ASP A 44 -3.50 0.24 -9.84
C ASP A 44 -4.62 1.18 -10.33
N ILE A 45 -5.73 1.26 -9.57
CA ILE A 45 -6.91 2.06 -9.95
C ILE A 45 -6.59 3.56 -9.94
N PHE A 46 -5.88 4.04 -8.93
CA PHE A 46 -5.49 5.46 -8.88
C PHE A 46 -4.44 5.80 -9.94
N GLN A 47 -3.57 4.84 -10.32
CA GLN A 47 -2.48 5.06 -11.26
C GLN A 47 -2.89 5.09 -12.74
N SER A 48 -4.06 4.55 -13.09
CA SER A 48 -4.49 4.38 -14.49
C SER A 48 -5.07 5.61 -15.20
N ASP A 49 -5.37 6.71 -14.50
CA ASP A 49 -6.05 7.89 -15.09
C ASP A 49 -5.09 8.99 -15.60
N ALA A 50 -3.79 8.92 -15.29
CA ALA A 50 -2.78 9.88 -15.75
C ALA A 50 -2.16 9.44 -17.09
N GLU A 51 -1.94 10.38 -18.02
CA GLU A 51 -1.22 10.08 -19.27
C GLU A 51 0.22 9.66 -18.94
N PRO A 52 0.71 8.52 -19.45
CA PRO A 52 2.07 8.10 -19.20
C PRO A 52 3.08 9.09 -19.78
N GLU A 53 4.02 9.54 -18.95
CA GLU A 53 5.16 10.36 -19.34
C GLU A 53 6.48 9.71 -18.89
N PRO A 54 7.59 9.91 -19.62
CA PRO A 54 8.88 9.45 -19.15
C PRO A 54 9.24 10.09 -17.81
N ILE A 55 9.93 9.35 -16.95
CA ILE A 55 10.40 9.91 -15.69
C ILE A 55 11.39 11.06 -15.95
N PRO A 56 11.38 12.12 -15.13
CA PRO A 56 12.36 13.19 -15.26
C PRO A 56 13.76 12.67 -14.95
N ASN A 57 14.79 13.37 -15.46
CA ASN A 57 16.15 13.07 -15.03
C ASN A 57 16.32 13.40 -13.54
N MET A 58 17.01 12.52 -12.83
CA MET A 58 17.39 12.71 -11.44
C MET A 58 18.89 12.49 -11.29
N VAL A 59 19.51 13.48 -10.65
CA VAL A 59 20.93 13.45 -10.30
C VAL A 59 21.05 13.43 -8.78
N PHE A 60 21.65 12.38 -8.22
CA PHE A 60 21.75 12.17 -6.77
C PHE A 60 23.08 11.55 -6.36
N GLU A 61 23.47 11.76 -5.10
CA GLU A 61 24.74 11.27 -4.55
C GLU A 61 24.65 9.77 -4.23
N SER A 62 25.74 9.03 -4.49
CA SER A 62 25.83 7.59 -4.25
C SER A 62 26.67 7.22 -3.03
N LEU A 63 26.65 5.95 -2.64
CA LEU A 63 27.64 5.37 -1.72
C LEU A 63 29.07 5.37 -2.30
N ASN A 64 29.22 5.51 -3.62
CA ASN A 64 30.49 5.61 -4.34
C ASN A 64 31.49 4.47 -4.02
N ARG A 65 31.01 3.22 -4.00
CA ARG A 65 31.83 2.05 -3.70
C ARG A 65 32.54 1.59 -4.97
N THR A 66 33.79 1.16 -4.81
CA THR A 66 34.68 0.85 -5.93
C THR A 66 34.27 -0.39 -6.73
N ASP A 67 33.48 -1.27 -6.14
CA ASP A 67 33.08 -2.57 -6.69
C ASP A 67 31.65 -2.58 -7.26
N ILE A 68 30.82 -1.58 -6.95
CA ILE A 68 29.40 -1.56 -7.32
C ILE A 68 29.06 -0.34 -8.16
N GLU A 69 29.32 0.88 -7.67
CA GLU A 69 28.93 2.11 -8.38
C GLU A 69 29.92 2.52 -9.48
N THR A 70 31.13 1.95 -9.50
CA THR A 70 32.17 2.27 -10.48
C THR A 70 31.69 2.04 -11.91
N GLY A 71 31.68 3.12 -12.70
CA GLY A 71 31.25 3.10 -14.11
C GLY A 71 29.82 3.56 -14.34
N LEU A 72 29.04 3.76 -13.28
CA LEU A 72 27.69 4.32 -13.32
C LEU A 72 27.58 5.69 -12.64
N VAL A 73 28.63 6.11 -11.92
CA VAL A 73 28.75 7.41 -11.27
C VAL A 73 29.88 8.25 -11.84
N ASN A 74 29.76 9.58 -11.72
CA ASN A 74 30.83 10.50 -12.09
C ASN A 74 32.03 10.45 -11.10
N GLU A 75 33.09 11.22 -11.39
CA GLU A 75 34.31 11.27 -10.55
C GLU A 75 34.05 11.68 -9.08
N THR A 76 32.93 12.34 -8.83
CA THR A 76 32.51 12.79 -7.49
C THR A 76 31.53 11.83 -6.80
N GLY A 77 31.17 10.70 -7.43
CA GLY A 77 30.25 9.70 -6.87
C GLY A 77 28.77 10.04 -7.04
N TRP A 78 28.40 10.83 -8.05
CA TRP A 78 26.99 11.17 -8.33
C TRP A 78 26.44 10.32 -9.48
N PHE A 79 25.21 9.84 -9.29
CA PHE A 79 24.39 9.21 -10.31
C PHE A 79 23.70 10.24 -11.19
N ASN A 80 23.51 9.88 -12.45
CA ASN A 80 22.74 10.64 -13.42
C ASN A 80 21.90 9.66 -14.25
N LEU A 81 20.59 9.63 -14.03
CA LEU A 81 19.71 8.68 -14.71
C LEU A 81 19.69 8.86 -16.23
N ASP A 82 19.98 10.06 -16.73
CA ASP A 82 20.05 10.28 -18.18
C ASP A 82 21.18 9.49 -18.86
N GLU A 83 22.23 9.11 -18.12
CA GLU A 83 23.33 8.28 -18.64
C GLU A 83 22.90 6.82 -18.85
N LEU A 84 21.76 6.43 -18.27
CA LEU A 84 21.19 5.09 -18.35
C LEU A 84 19.95 5.04 -19.25
N ARG A 85 19.63 6.10 -19.99
CA ARG A 85 18.52 6.09 -20.95
C ARG A 85 18.78 5.06 -22.06
N GLY A 86 17.73 4.37 -22.51
CA GLY A 86 17.87 3.24 -23.42
C GLY A 86 18.22 1.92 -22.73
N SER A 87 18.26 1.90 -21.39
CA SER A 87 18.35 0.68 -20.60
C SER A 87 17.06 0.45 -19.82
N ILE A 88 16.84 -0.80 -19.41
CA ILE A 88 15.78 -1.16 -18.48
C ILE A 88 16.30 -0.90 -17.07
N ILE A 89 15.57 -0.14 -16.28
CA ILE A 89 16.01 0.29 -14.95
C ILE A 89 14.99 -0.17 -13.92
N ILE A 90 15.45 -0.84 -12.86
CA ILE A 90 14.68 -1.02 -11.64
C ILE A 90 15.12 0.05 -10.65
N LEU A 91 14.20 0.91 -10.22
CA LEU A 91 14.43 1.88 -9.14
C LEU A 91 13.80 1.37 -7.85
N ASP A 92 14.63 1.14 -6.82
CA ASP A 92 14.19 0.73 -5.48
C ASP A 92 14.26 1.89 -4.48
N PHE A 93 13.12 2.35 -4.00
CA PHE A 93 13.02 3.36 -2.95
C PHE A 93 12.95 2.66 -1.59
N MET A 94 14.07 2.71 -0.86
CA MET A 94 14.28 1.94 0.37
C MET A 94 14.81 2.81 1.52
N ALA A 95 14.93 2.24 2.72
CA ALA A 95 15.60 2.88 3.86
C ALA A 95 16.35 1.85 4.70
N HIS A 96 17.40 2.29 5.42
CA HIS A 96 18.12 1.41 6.33
C HIS A 96 17.19 0.84 7.40
N ASP A 97 16.35 1.67 8.03
CA ASP A 97 15.45 1.24 9.11
C ASP A 97 14.06 0.78 8.62
N CYS A 98 13.95 0.21 7.42
CA CYS A 98 12.68 -0.24 6.83
C CYS A 98 12.66 -1.75 6.53
N SER A 99 12.08 -2.54 7.44
CA SER A 99 12.01 -4.01 7.29
C SER A 99 11.28 -4.48 6.03
N ASN A 100 10.26 -3.74 5.58
CA ASN A 100 9.54 -4.09 4.35
C ASN A 100 10.35 -3.75 3.10
N CYS A 101 11.22 -2.74 3.17
CA CYS A 101 12.16 -2.39 2.10
C CYS A 101 13.23 -3.47 1.94
N HIS A 102 13.66 -4.10 3.04
CA HIS A 102 14.64 -5.17 2.97
C HIS A 102 14.07 -6.43 2.32
N ALA A 103 12.76 -6.66 2.43
CA ALA A 103 12.11 -7.74 1.69
C ALA A 103 12.12 -7.50 0.17
N VAL A 104 11.99 -6.24 -0.27
CA VAL A 104 12.21 -5.85 -1.68
C VAL A 104 13.68 -6.10 -2.06
N GLN A 105 14.60 -5.58 -1.25
CA GLN A 105 16.03 -5.74 -1.48
C GLN A 105 16.43 -7.21 -1.68
N TYR A 106 16.03 -8.11 -0.78
CA TYR A 106 16.38 -9.52 -0.89
C TYR A 106 15.82 -10.16 -2.16
N HIS A 107 14.59 -9.79 -2.54
CA HIS A 107 14.00 -10.28 -3.80
C HIS A 107 14.79 -9.81 -5.03
N LEU A 108 15.20 -8.53 -5.04
CA LEU A 108 16.02 -7.99 -6.13
C LEU A 108 17.39 -8.66 -6.18
N GLU A 109 18.06 -8.84 -5.04
CA GLU A 109 19.38 -9.49 -4.95
C GLU A 109 19.34 -10.95 -5.37
N ASP A 110 18.28 -11.69 -5.03
CA ASP A 110 18.11 -13.09 -5.43
C ASP A 110 17.93 -13.26 -6.95
N ASN A 111 17.36 -12.26 -7.63
CA ASN A 111 17.03 -12.33 -9.06
C ASN A 111 17.98 -11.54 -9.98
N MET A 112 18.77 -10.62 -9.43
CA MET A 112 19.57 -9.68 -10.22
C MET A 112 20.54 -10.36 -11.20
N GLU A 113 21.16 -11.49 -10.81
CA GLU A 113 22.11 -12.22 -11.66
C GLU A 113 21.39 -12.83 -12.87
N ASN A 114 20.25 -13.46 -12.64
CA ASN A 114 19.42 -14.06 -13.68
C ASN A 114 18.90 -13.01 -14.68
N TRP A 115 18.36 -11.90 -14.18
CA TRP A 115 17.89 -10.81 -15.05
C TRP A 115 19.03 -10.15 -15.82
N SER A 116 20.20 -9.97 -15.21
CA SER A 116 21.38 -9.42 -15.88
C SER A 116 21.89 -10.34 -16.99
N GLU A 117 21.92 -11.66 -16.75
CA GLU A 117 22.29 -12.66 -17.76
C GLU A 117 21.28 -12.65 -18.91
N MET A 118 19.98 -12.68 -18.60
CA MET A 118 18.90 -12.62 -19.58
C MET A 118 18.97 -11.34 -20.44
N ALA A 119 19.25 -10.18 -19.84
CA ALA A 119 19.43 -8.93 -20.57
C ALA A 119 20.63 -8.99 -21.51
N SER A 120 21.76 -9.53 -21.05
CA SER A 120 22.94 -9.73 -21.89
C SER A 120 22.67 -10.68 -23.07
N GLU A 121 21.89 -11.75 -22.86
CA GLU A 121 21.51 -12.68 -23.93
C GLU A 121 20.60 -12.03 -24.99
N ASN A 122 19.71 -11.14 -24.57
CA ASN A 122 18.81 -10.39 -25.45
C ASN A 122 19.44 -9.10 -26.02
N GLY A 123 20.71 -8.82 -25.68
CA GLY A 123 21.44 -7.64 -26.16
C GLY A 123 20.90 -6.32 -25.59
N LYS A 124 20.29 -6.36 -24.41
CA LYS A 124 19.74 -5.20 -23.69
C LYS A 124 20.65 -4.77 -22.54
N SER A 125 20.56 -3.49 -22.17
CA SER A 125 21.17 -2.96 -20.96
C SER A 125 20.16 -2.99 -19.82
N PHE A 126 20.58 -3.47 -18.66
CA PHE A 126 19.74 -3.62 -17.47
C PHE A 126 20.49 -3.14 -16.23
N HIS A 127 19.81 -2.35 -15.39
CA HIS A 127 20.39 -1.80 -14.16
C HIS A 127 19.37 -1.82 -13.02
N ILE A 128 19.84 -2.12 -11.81
CA ILE A 128 19.07 -1.97 -10.56
C ILE A 128 19.74 -0.86 -9.76
N ILE A 129 18.96 0.10 -9.27
CA ILE A 129 19.48 1.25 -8.52
C ILE A 129 18.56 1.52 -7.33
N ALA A 130 19.15 1.53 -6.13
CA ALA A 130 18.48 1.97 -4.91
C ALA A 130 18.60 3.47 -4.70
N TYR A 131 17.54 4.02 -4.15
CA TYR A 131 17.44 5.35 -3.59
C TYR A 131 17.08 5.21 -2.11
N GLY A 132 18.09 5.35 -1.24
CA GLY A 132 18.02 5.22 0.21
C GLY A 132 17.33 6.42 0.86
N SER A 133 16.01 6.40 0.84
CA SER A 133 15.09 7.37 1.39
C SER A 133 14.83 7.19 2.89
N TRP A 134 15.50 7.95 3.76
CA TRP A 134 14.93 8.32 5.06
C TRP A 134 15.54 9.59 5.66
N TYR A 135 14.69 10.43 6.25
CA TYR A 135 15.05 11.76 6.74
C TYR A 135 16.05 11.72 7.91
N GLY A 136 17.31 12.02 7.61
CA GLY A 136 18.37 12.16 8.60
C GLY A 136 19.38 11.01 8.65
N GLU A 137 19.26 10.03 7.75
CA GLU A 137 20.33 9.06 7.48
C GLU A 137 21.44 9.75 6.66
N ASP A 138 22.70 9.38 6.91
CA ASP A 138 23.85 9.82 6.11
C ASP A 138 24.42 8.65 5.28
N ILE A 139 25.32 8.97 4.35
CA ILE A 139 25.97 7.98 3.48
C ILE A 139 26.70 6.92 4.30
N GLU A 140 27.29 7.32 5.43
CA GLU A 140 28.03 6.41 6.30
C GLU A 140 27.08 5.37 6.90
N TYR A 141 25.93 5.80 7.41
CA TYR A 141 24.90 4.92 7.96
C TYR A 141 24.29 3.98 6.93
N LEU A 142 23.96 4.46 5.72
CA LEU A 142 23.48 3.59 4.63
C LEU A 142 24.52 2.53 4.21
N ASN A 143 25.80 2.76 4.46
CA ASN A 143 26.91 1.88 4.09
C ASN A 143 27.35 0.94 5.23
N GLU A 144 26.60 0.84 6.32
CA GLU A 144 26.85 -0.10 7.40
C GLU A 144 25.83 -1.24 7.40
N SER A 145 26.28 -2.49 7.34
CA SER A 145 25.40 -3.65 7.55
C SER A 145 25.27 -3.98 9.03
N ASP A 146 24.08 -4.39 9.48
CA ASP A 146 23.82 -4.87 10.83
C ASP A 146 23.09 -6.23 10.84
N ASP A 147 22.39 -6.57 11.93
CA ASP A 147 21.65 -7.83 12.05
C ASP A 147 20.32 -7.85 11.29
N ARG A 148 19.84 -6.69 10.86
CA ARG A 148 18.54 -6.46 10.22
C ARG A 148 18.66 -5.88 8.82
N TYR A 149 19.73 -5.15 8.52
CA TYR A 149 20.02 -4.54 7.23
C TYR A 149 21.35 -5.05 6.65
N THR A 150 21.37 -5.26 5.35
CA THR A 150 22.60 -5.50 4.58
C THR A 150 22.73 -4.40 3.55
N VAL A 151 23.92 -3.83 3.40
CA VAL A 151 24.15 -2.84 2.33
C VAL A 151 23.86 -3.50 0.97
N PRO A 152 23.00 -2.90 0.11
CA PRO A 152 22.57 -3.50 -1.15
C PRO A 152 23.73 -3.86 -2.08
N LEU A 153 23.59 -4.98 -2.79
CA LEU A 153 24.59 -5.45 -3.77
C LEU A 153 24.55 -4.72 -5.11
N TYR A 154 23.63 -3.77 -5.27
CA TYR A 154 23.50 -2.91 -6.44
C TYR A 154 23.73 -1.44 -6.05
N PRO A 155 23.99 -0.57 -7.03
CA PRO A 155 24.09 0.87 -6.85
C PRO A 155 23.09 1.47 -5.88
N THR A 156 23.57 2.16 -4.85
CA THR A 156 22.68 2.82 -3.87
C THR A 156 23.07 4.29 -3.74
N GLY A 157 22.06 5.16 -3.71
CA GLY A 157 22.25 6.58 -3.43
C GLY A 157 21.39 7.13 -2.32
N MET A 158 21.63 8.40 -2.00
CA MET A 158 21.03 9.10 -0.87
C MET A 158 19.65 9.64 -1.19
N GLY A 159 18.74 9.44 -0.24
CA GLY A 159 17.37 9.95 -0.28
C GLY A 159 16.99 10.77 0.96
N TYR A 160 16.84 12.08 0.76
CA TYR A 160 16.23 13.04 1.66
C TYR A 160 15.40 14.05 0.85
N ASP A 161 14.75 15.01 1.53
CA ASP A 161 13.81 15.97 0.91
C ASP A 161 14.37 16.77 -0.31
N ASN A 162 15.69 16.79 -0.49
CA ASN A 162 16.39 17.66 -1.45
C ASN A 162 17.62 16.99 -2.10
N SER A 163 17.74 15.65 -2.08
CA SER A 163 18.92 14.94 -2.60
C SER A 163 18.92 14.80 -4.12
N ALA A 164 17.75 14.70 -4.75
CA ALA A 164 17.69 14.64 -6.21
C ALA A 164 17.64 16.04 -6.80
N ILE A 165 18.48 16.27 -7.81
CA ILE A 165 18.48 17.48 -8.62
C ILE A 165 17.82 17.14 -9.96
N LEU A 166 16.73 17.82 -10.27
CA LEU A 166 16.05 17.72 -11.55
C LEU A 166 16.77 18.53 -12.64
N ALA A 167 16.42 18.30 -13.91
CA ALA A 167 17.02 18.99 -15.06
C ALA A 167 16.90 20.53 -15.01
N ASN A 168 15.88 21.06 -14.32
CA ASN A 168 15.67 22.50 -14.12
C ASN A 168 16.52 23.09 -12.96
N GLY A 169 17.29 22.26 -12.25
CA GLY A 169 18.09 22.61 -11.07
C GLY A 169 17.31 22.61 -9.76
N GLU A 170 16.03 22.24 -9.78
CA GLU A 170 15.19 22.08 -8.59
C GLU A 170 15.63 20.87 -7.78
N ARG A 171 15.57 21.01 -6.45
CA ARG A 171 15.83 19.90 -5.53
C ARG A 171 14.51 19.33 -5.06
N VAL A 172 14.38 18.01 -5.14
CA VAL A 172 13.15 17.31 -4.82
C VAL A 172 13.43 16.04 -4.02
N ASP A 173 12.36 15.50 -3.44
CA ASP A 173 12.28 14.16 -2.90
C ASP A 173 11.69 13.22 -3.97
N PRO A 174 12.50 12.34 -4.61
CA PRO A 174 12.03 11.35 -5.57
C PRO A 174 10.95 10.43 -5.02
N VAL A 175 10.98 10.06 -3.74
CA VAL A 175 9.94 9.20 -3.19
C VAL A 175 8.61 9.92 -3.23
N ARG A 176 8.58 11.19 -2.82
CA ARG A 176 7.36 12.00 -2.93
C ARG A 176 6.96 12.29 -4.37
N LEU A 177 7.92 12.37 -5.28
CA LEU A 177 7.65 12.57 -6.70
C LEU A 177 6.89 11.39 -7.32
N PHE A 178 7.22 10.16 -6.89
CA PHE A 178 6.64 8.93 -7.47
C PHE A 178 5.60 8.24 -6.58
N THR A 179 5.23 8.84 -5.44
CA THR A 179 4.19 8.31 -4.56
C THR A 179 2.93 9.16 -4.61
N THR A 180 1.78 8.49 -4.57
CA THR A 180 0.46 9.13 -4.60
C THR A 180 0.38 10.24 -3.55
N ALA A 181 -0.07 11.43 -3.97
CA ALA A 181 -0.24 12.61 -3.13
C ALA A 181 1.03 13.09 -2.37
N GLY A 182 2.22 12.73 -2.85
CA GLY A 182 3.48 13.09 -2.21
C GLY A 182 3.66 12.51 -0.81
N THR A 183 3.05 11.34 -0.56
CA THR A 183 3.03 10.69 0.76
C THR A 183 4.41 10.29 1.27
N GLY A 184 5.38 10.06 0.37
CA GLY A 184 6.69 9.58 0.77
C GLY A 184 6.65 8.12 1.25
N GLN A 185 5.67 7.33 0.77
CA GLN A 185 5.52 5.94 1.18
C GLN A 185 6.69 5.10 0.67
N ILE A 186 7.26 4.28 1.55
CA ILE A 186 8.27 3.27 1.24
C ILE A 186 7.87 1.92 1.85
N PRO A 187 8.23 0.78 1.24
CA PRO A 187 9.00 0.68 0.00
C PRO A 187 8.17 1.02 -1.23
N VAL A 188 8.86 1.46 -2.28
CA VAL A 188 8.33 1.49 -3.64
C VAL A 188 9.43 0.98 -4.54
N VAL A 189 9.15 0.00 -5.39
CA VAL A 189 10.06 -0.42 -6.46
C VAL A 189 9.34 -0.28 -7.79
N MET A 190 10.04 0.25 -8.79
CA MET A 190 9.47 0.51 -10.11
C MET A 190 10.37 -0.07 -11.20
N VAL A 191 9.74 -0.56 -12.27
CA VAL A 191 10.41 -0.96 -13.50
C VAL A 191 10.23 0.12 -14.54
N ILE A 192 11.32 0.52 -15.18
CA ILE A 192 11.35 1.56 -16.20
C ILE A 192 11.82 0.92 -17.51
N ASP A 193 11.08 1.18 -18.59
CA ASP A 193 11.41 0.69 -19.93
C ASP A 193 12.57 1.49 -20.59
N GLU A 194 13.03 1.02 -21.74
CA GLU A 194 14.13 1.63 -22.49
C GLU A 194 13.84 3.09 -22.91
N GLU A 195 12.57 3.49 -23.01
CA GLU A 195 12.15 4.85 -23.33
C GLU A 195 12.00 5.74 -22.09
N GLY A 196 12.15 5.18 -20.88
CA GLY A 196 12.09 5.89 -19.62
C GLY A 196 10.70 5.98 -18.99
N TYR A 197 9.74 5.17 -19.43
CA TYR A 197 8.41 5.10 -18.84
C TYR A 197 8.36 4.06 -17.73
N ILE A 198 7.61 4.34 -16.66
CA ILE A 198 7.31 3.33 -15.65
C ILE A 198 6.31 2.35 -16.24
N ILE A 199 6.61 1.06 -16.13
CA ILE A 199 5.78 -0.04 -16.67
C ILE A 199 5.27 -0.99 -15.58
N GLU A 200 5.83 -0.91 -14.37
CA GLU A 200 5.39 -1.67 -13.21
C GLU A 200 5.80 -0.93 -11.93
N ARG A 201 4.99 -1.05 -10.88
CA ARG A 201 5.26 -0.48 -9.57
C ARG A 201 4.74 -1.38 -8.46
N GLN A 202 5.62 -1.77 -7.55
CA GLN A 202 5.26 -2.50 -6.34
C GLN A 202 5.51 -1.65 -5.08
N ALA A 203 4.46 -1.43 -4.28
CA ALA A 203 4.51 -0.60 -3.06
C ALA A 203 4.65 -1.40 -1.75
N THR A 204 5.05 -2.68 -1.83
CA THR A 204 5.25 -3.55 -0.65
C THR A 204 6.30 -4.62 -0.93
N GLY A 205 7.08 -5.01 0.08
CA GLY A 205 8.02 -6.15 -0.01
C GLY A 205 7.38 -7.52 0.19
N SER A 206 6.07 -7.59 0.36
CA SER A 206 5.32 -8.85 0.53
C SER A 206 4.03 -8.86 -0.30
N PRO A 207 4.15 -8.80 -1.64
CA PRO A 207 2.99 -8.80 -2.52
C PRO A 207 2.20 -10.11 -2.43
N THR A 208 0.89 -10.02 -2.67
CA THR A 208 -0.02 -11.16 -2.44
C THR A 208 0.15 -12.30 -3.44
N ASP A 209 0.67 -11.99 -4.61
CA ASP A 209 0.99 -12.92 -5.71
C ASP A 209 2.42 -13.47 -5.63
N LYS A 210 3.19 -13.09 -4.60
CA LYS A 210 4.59 -13.48 -4.42
C LYS A 210 5.50 -13.07 -5.58
N TRP A 211 5.36 -11.84 -6.06
CA TRP A 211 6.21 -11.21 -7.08
C TRP A 211 5.97 -11.72 -8.51
N GLU A 212 4.98 -12.57 -8.74
CA GLU A 212 4.68 -13.13 -10.06
C GLU A 212 4.39 -12.04 -11.11
N SER A 213 3.61 -11.02 -10.76
CA SER A 213 3.33 -9.87 -11.64
C SER A 213 4.60 -9.06 -11.94
N PHE A 214 5.30 -8.62 -10.90
CA PHE A 214 6.50 -7.82 -11.00
C PHE A 214 7.59 -8.50 -11.84
N ASP A 215 7.88 -9.77 -11.53
CA ASP A 215 8.91 -10.54 -12.23
C ASP A 215 8.54 -10.77 -13.70
N SER A 216 7.25 -11.02 -13.98
CA SER A 216 6.77 -11.17 -15.35
C SER A 216 6.99 -9.90 -16.18
N VAL A 217 6.75 -8.71 -15.61
CA VAL A 217 6.96 -7.45 -16.33
C VAL A 217 8.46 -7.18 -16.54
N VAL A 218 9.31 -7.50 -15.57
CA VAL A 218 10.77 -7.41 -15.73
C VAL A 218 11.25 -8.34 -16.87
N GLU A 219 10.82 -9.59 -16.86
CA GLU A 219 11.17 -10.56 -17.90
C GLU A 219 10.65 -10.17 -19.28
N GLU A 220 9.43 -9.63 -19.37
CA GLU A 220 8.85 -9.10 -20.60
C GLU A 220 9.63 -7.90 -21.12
N ALA A 221 9.97 -6.95 -20.24
CA ALA A 221 10.79 -5.80 -20.60
C ALA A 221 12.17 -6.23 -21.12
N ILE A 222 12.77 -7.27 -20.54
CA ILE A 222 14.09 -7.77 -20.92
C ILE A 222 14.06 -8.58 -22.23
N SER A 223 13.07 -9.45 -22.40
CA SER A 223 13.02 -10.42 -23.50
C SER A 223 12.26 -9.95 -24.75
N GLY A 224 11.26 -9.07 -24.58
CA GLY A 224 10.41 -8.56 -25.64
C GLY A 224 10.93 -7.25 -26.26
N PRO A 225 10.49 -6.87 -27.47
CA PRO A 225 10.67 -5.50 -27.96
C PRO A 225 9.92 -4.47 -27.09
N VAL A 226 10.37 -3.20 -27.12
CA VAL A 226 9.73 -2.09 -26.40
C VAL A 226 8.23 -1.97 -26.69
N SER A 227 7.75 -2.40 -27.87
CA SER A 227 6.32 -2.40 -28.21
C SER A 227 5.46 -3.19 -27.24
N ASP A 228 6.02 -4.22 -26.60
CA ASP A 228 5.28 -5.13 -25.74
C ASP A 228 5.00 -4.48 -24.37
N THR A 229 5.84 -3.53 -23.96
CA THR A 229 5.69 -2.79 -22.70
C THR A 229 4.89 -1.49 -22.83
N VAL A 230 4.52 -1.07 -24.05
CA VAL A 230 3.78 0.20 -24.27
C VAL A 230 2.43 0.20 -23.58
N ASP A 231 1.71 -0.92 -23.64
CA ASP A 231 0.38 -1.06 -23.02
C ASP A 231 0.45 -1.18 -21.49
N LEU A 232 1.66 -1.39 -20.94
CA LEU A 232 1.93 -1.47 -19.49
C LEU A 232 2.30 -0.12 -18.88
N ARG A 233 2.46 0.94 -19.68
CA ARG A 233 2.96 2.24 -19.20
C ARG A 233 2.00 2.90 -18.22
N ILE A 234 2.55 3.32 -17.08
CA ILE A 234 1.84 3.93 -15.96
C ILE A 234 2.24 5.40 -15.86
N GLY A 235 1.25 6.27 -15.64
CA GLY A 235 1.50 7.69 -15.32
C GLY A 235 2.06 7.86 -13.92
N TRP A 236 3.05 8.75 -13.77
CA TRP A 236 3.61 9.10 -12.46
C TRP A 236 3.11 10.43 -11.91
N GLU A 237 2.44 11.25 -12.72
CA GLU A 237 1.85 12.52 -12.27
C GLU A 237 0.58 12.27 -11.44
N GLU A 238 0.34 13.13 -10.45
CA GLU A 238 -0.80 13.01 -9.53
C GLU A 238 -2.11 12.77 -10.31
N PRO A 239 -2.74 11.60 -10.15
CA PRO A 239 -4.05 11.38 -10.72
C PRO A 239 -4.98 12.42 -10.07
N SER A 240 -5.58 13.28 -10.89
CA SER A 240 -6.54 14.27 -10.42
C SER A 240 -7.56 13.52 -9.57
N THR A 241 -7.58 13.77 -8.26
CA THR A 241 -8.35 12.98 -7.28
C THR A 241 -9.71 12.60 -7.85
N SER A 242 -9.84 11.38 -8.38
CA SER A 242 -11.07 10.97 -9.01
C SER A 242 -12.08 10.88 -7.89
N TYR A 243 -12.97 11.87 -7.79
CA TYR A 243 -14.01 11.91 -6.76
C TYR A 243 -14.81 10.60 -6.75
N VAL A 244 -14.87 9.90 -7.89
CA VAL A 244 -15.46 8.57 -8.05
C VAL A 244 -14.62 7.50 -7.35
N ALA A 245 -13.30 7.45 -7.55
CA ALA A 245 -12.42 6.50 -6.86
C ALA A 245 -12.41 6.71 -5.34
N VAL A 246 -12.35 7.97 -4.88
CA VAL A 246 -12.46 8.32 -3.45
C VAL A 246 -13.82 7.92 -2.88
N PHE A 247 -14.90 8.09 -3.64
CA PHE A 247 -16.24 7.69 -3.22
C PHE A 247 -16.40 6.17 -3.16
N VAL A 248 -15.89 5.43 -4.16
CA VAL A 248 -15.92 3.97 -4.21
C VAL A 248 -15.09 3.38 -3.07
N LEU A 249 -13.90 3.94 -2.82
CA LEU A 249 -13.06 3.60 -1.68
C LEU A 249 -13.80 3.84 -0.36
N GLY A 250 -14.35 5.04 -0.18
CA GLY A 250 -15.12 5.37 1.02
C GLY A 250 -16.30 4.43 1.24
N MET A 251 -16.98 4.03 0.17
CA MET A 251 -18.07 3.05 0.23
C MET A 251 -17.57 1.68 0.67
N ILE A 252 -16.50 1.16 0.08
CA ILE A 252 -16.01 -0.19 0.43
C ILE A 252 -15.40 -0.20 1.83
N LEU A 253 -14.65 0.83 2.19
CA LEU A 253 -14.11 1.00 3.54
C LEU A 253 -15.24 1.09 4.58
N SER A 254 -16.35 1.77 4.26
CA SER A 254 -17.52 1.79 5.15
C SER A 254 -18.14 0.40 5.35
N ILE A 255 -18.17 -0.43 4.30
CA ILE A 255 -18.64 -1.83 4.38
C ILE A 255 -17.67 -2.65 5.23
N LEU A 256 -16.37 -2.52 5.01
CA LEU A 256 -15.34 -3.22 5.77
C LEU A 256 -15.37 -2.85 7.26
N VAL A 257 -15.53 -1.56 7.60
CA VAL A 257 -15.65 -1.14 9.01
C VAL A 257 -16.97 -1.62 9.63
N TYR A 258 -18.06 -1.66 8.86
CA TYR A 258 -19.33 -2.22 9.35
C TYR A 258 -19.20 -3.69 9.75
N PHE A 259 -18.43 -4.48 8.98
CA PHE A 259 -18.16 -5.89 9.29
C PHE A 259 -16.89 -6.12 10.12
N SER A 260 -16.24 -5.05 10.59
CA SER A 260 -15.04 -5.13 11.41
C SER A 260 -15.32 -5.88 12.71
N PRO A 261 -14.38 -6.73 13.18
CA PRO A 261 -14.50 -7.49 14.42
C PRO A 261 -14.74 -6.63 15.68
N CYS A 262 -14.56 -5.31 15.61
CA CYS A 262 -14.88 -4.38 16.69
C CYS A 262 -16.40 -4.17 16.90
N ALA A 263 -17.21 -4.32 15.85
CA ALA A 263 -18.68 -4.17 15.92
C ALA A 263 -19.39 -5.51 16.23
N PHE A 264 -18.73 -6.63 15.97
CA PHE A 264 -19.30 -7.97 16.10
C PHE A 264 -19.70 -8.38 17.54
N PRO A 265 -18.97 -8.00 18.61
CA PRO A 265 -19.36 -8.30 19.99
C PRO A 265 -20.69 -7.65 20.42
N VAL A 266 -21.12 -6.60 19.73
CA VAL A 266 -22.34 -5.85 20.06
C VAL A 266 -23.59 -6.52 19.45
N LEU A 267 -23.44 -7.25 18.34
CA LEU A 267 -24.54 -7.93 17.63
C LEU A 267 -25.31 -8.93 18.51
N PRO A 268 -24.68 -9.83 19.28
CA PRO A 268 -25.39 -10.71 20.21
C PRO A 268 -26.16 -9.95 21.30
N GLY A 269 -25.61 -8.83 21.78
CA GLY A 269 -26.27 -7.95 22.75
C GLY A 269 -27.50 -7.27 22.15
N PHE A 270 -27.39 -6.78 20.92
CA PHE A 270 -28.49 -6.16 20.18
C PHE A 270 -29.59 -7.16 19.82
N ILE A 271 -29.23 -8.38 19.38
CA ILE A 271 -30.18 -9.44 19.07
C ILE A 271 -30.89 -9.90 20.35
N SER A 272 -30.17 -10.10 21.45
CA SER A 272 -30.77 -10.45 22.75
C SER A 272 -31.72 -9.35 23.25
N TYR A 273 -31.32 -8.09 23.13
CA TYR A 273 -32.17 -6.94 23.44
C TYR A 273 -33.44 -6.92 22.58
N TYR A 274 -33.33 -7.06 21.26
CA TYR A 274 -34.48 -7.08 20.35
C TYR A 274 -35.39 -8.29 20.55
N LEU A 275 -34.84 -9.48 20.81
CA LEU A 275 -35.64 -10.67 21.15
C LEU A 275 -36.35 -10.47 22.49
N SER A 276 -35.69 -9.85 23.48
CA SER A 276 -36.30 -9.54 24.76
C SER A 276 -37.40 -8.46 24.66
N LEU A 277 -37.23 -7.48 23.78
CA LEU A 277 -38.26 -6.48 23.50
C LEU A 277 -39.41 -7.06 22.67
N GLY A 278 -39.12 -7.89 21.66
CA GLY A 278 -40.13 -8.56 20.84
C GLY A 278 -40.97 -9.53 21.66
N ALA A 279 -40.37 -10.23 22.62
CA ALA A 279 -41.07 -11.10 23.55
C ALA A 279 -41.93 -10.32 24.58
N ARG A 280 -41.68 -9.03 24.77
CA ARG A 280 -42.42 -8.14 25.70
C ARG A 280 -43.24 -7.09 24.97
N GLU A 281 -43.36 -7.20 23.66
CA GLU A 281 -44.01 -6.21 22.79
C GLU A 281 -45.50 -6.07 23.15
N ASP A 282 -46.19 -7.20 23.34
CA ASP A 282 -47.61 -7.24 23.71
C ASP A 282 -47.85 -6.68 25.13
N GLU A 283 -46.99 -7.02 26.11
CA GLU A 283 -47.07 -6.47 27.48
C GLU A 283 -46.81 -4.95 27.54
N LEU A 284 -45.90 -4.44 26.69
CA LEU A 284 -45.53 -3.02 26.68
C LEU A 284 -46.55 -2.14 25.95
N ILE A 285 -47.28 -2.70 24.98
CA ILE A 285 -48.45 -2.07 24.36
C ILE A 285 -49.62 -2.04 25.34
N GLU A 286 -49.85 -3.14 26.08
CA GLU A 286 -50.91 -3.24 27.10
C GLU A 286 -50.64 -2.34 28.32
N ALA A 287 -49.37 -2.16 28.70
CA ALA A 287 -48.93 -1.20 29.73
C ALA A 287 -48.90 0.26 29.26
N GLY A 288 -49.34 0.56 28.02
CA GLY A 288 -49.45 1.92 27.48
C GLY A 288 -48.13 2.63 27.20
N LYS A 289 -47.00 1.92 27.24
CA LYS A 289 -45.66 2.48 27.01
C LYS A 289 -45.24 2.47 25.54
N LEU A 290 -45.88 1.65 24.71
CA LEU A 290 -45.69 1.60 23.25
C LEU A 290 -47.03 1.89 22.54
N LYS A 291 -47.03 2.88 21.63
CA LYS A 291 -48.22 3.28 20.85
C LYS A 291 -48.45 2.44 19.57
N THR A 292 -47.42 1.73 19.11
CA THR A 292 -47.43 1.04 17.81
C THR A 292 -46.53 -0.20 17.87
N LYS A 293 -46.85 -1.19 17.04
CA LYS A 293 -46.03 -2.39 16.81
C LYS A 293 -44.61 -2.02 16.37
N MET A 294 -43.60 -2.74 16.86
CA MET A 294 -42.20 -2.43 16.55
C MET A 294 -41.91 -2.59 15.05
N PRO A 295 -41.01 -1.76 14.50
CA PRO A 295 -40.61 -1.87 13.10
C PRO A 295 -39.91 -3.21 12.83
N SER A 296 -40.05 -3.70 11.60
CA SER A 296 -39.37 -4.91 11.15
C SER A 296 -37.85 -4.84 11.43
N PRO A 297 -37.20 -5.96 11.80
CA PRO A 297 -35.74 -6.04 11.97
C PRO A 297 -34.96 -5.49 10.77
N LEU A 298 -35.53 -5.57 9.57
CA LEU A 298 -34.97 -5.04 8.32
C LEU A 298 -34.96 -3.50 8.29
N VAL A 299 -36.01 -2.86 8.81
CA VAL A 299 -36.13 -1.40 8.91
C VAL A 299 -35.15 -0.86 9.94
N ILE A 300 -35.05 -1.53 11.08
CA ILE A 300 -34.12 -1.17 12.15
C ILE A 300 -32.67 -1.34 11.69
N GLY A 301 -32.35 -2.46 11.04
CA GLY A 301 -31.03 -2.68 10.44
C GLY A 301 -30.66 -1.60 9.42
N SER A 302 -31.62 -1.20 8.57
CA SER A 302 -31.40 -0.12 7.61
C SER A 302 -31.19 1.25 8.27
N LEU A 303 -31.88 1.55 9.37
CA LEU A 303 -31.70 2.79 10.14
C LEU A 303 -30.33 2.84 10.84
N SER A 304 -29.87 1.71 11.40
CA SER A 304 -28.53 1.59 11.97
C SER A 304 -27.44 1.75 10.90
N GLY A 305 -27.64 1.15 9.72
CA GLY A 305 -26.75 1.33 8.57
C GLY A 305 -26.67 2.79 8.10
N LEU A 306 -27.82 3.47 8.00
CA LEU A 306 -27.90 4.91 7.70
C LEU A 306 -27.15 5.77 8.74
N GLY A 307 -27.25 5.43 10.03
CA GLY A 307 -26.50 6.10 11.09
C GLY A 307 -24.98 5.99 10.90
N MET A 308 -24.49 4.79 10.58
CA MET A 308 -23.08 4.55 10.28
C MET A 308 -22.60 5.36 9.07
N TRP A 309 -23.40 5.40 8.00
CA TRP A 309 -23.12 6.19 6.80
C TRP A 309 -23.00 7.69 7.09
N THR A 310 -23.92 8.24 7.89
CA THR A 310 -23.86 9.67 8.27
C THR A 310 -22.62 10.00 9.10
N PHE A 311 -22.18 9.07 9.97
CA PHE A 311 -20.97 9.24 10.77
C PHE A 311 -19.71 9.25 9.90
N PHE A 312 -19.56 8.30 8.97
CA PHE A 312 -18.42 8.27 8.06
C PHE A 312 -18.41 9.43 7.08
N LEU A 313 -19.57 9.87 6.60
CA LEU A 313 -19.69 11.07 5.77
C LEU A 313 -19.19 12.31 6.52
N PHE A 314 -19.53 12.43 7.81
CA PHE A 314 -19.06 13.54 8.64
C PHE A 314 -17.54 13.49 8.88
N ILE A 315 -16.97 12.31 9.17
CA ILE A 315 -15.51 12.14 9.30
C ILE A 315 -14.81 12.42 7.97
N GLY A 316 -15.37 11.97 6.85
CA GLY A 316 -14.82 12.23 5.51
C GLY A 316 -14.73 13.73 5.22
N ILE A 317 -15.76 14.52 5.56
CA ILE A 317 -15.72 15.98 5.43
C ILE A 317 -14.60 16.59 6.29
N ILE A 318 -14.43 16.13 7.52
CA ILE A 318 -13.34 16.60 8.39
C ILE A 318 -11.97 16.25 7.79
N ALA A 319 -11.81 15.03 7.27
CA ALA A 319 -10.58 14.57 6.65
C ALA A 319 -10.20 15.41 5.42
N VAL A 320 -11.17 15.78 4.57
CA VAL A 320 -10.94 16.68 3.42
C VAL A 320 -10.43 18.04 3.89
N VAL A 321 -11.09 18.64 4.89
CA VAL A 321 -10.69 19.94 5.44
C VAL A 321 -9.30 19.89 6.07
N MET A 322 -8.96 18.79 6.75
CA MET A 322 -7.63 18.59 7.32
C MET A 322 -6.57 18.31 6.24
N GLY A 323 -6.89 17.52 5.21
CA GLY A 323 -5.99 17.19 4.11
C GLY A 323 -5.57 18.43 3.32
N GLU A 324 -6.52 19.31 2.99
CA GLU A 324 -6.22 20.60 2.36
C GLU A 324 -5.35 21.51 3.24
N ALA A 325 -5.50 21.41 4.57
CA ALA A 325 -4.68 22.18 5.51
C ALA A 325 -3.25 21.61 5.59
N PHE A 326 -3.09 20.29 5.55
CA PHE A 326 -1.77 19.64 5.54
C PHE A 326 -1.01 19.92 4.24
N GLN A 327 -1.66 19.79 3.08
CA GLN A 327 -1.05 20.11 1.78
C GLN A 327 -0.64 21.59 1.64
N LYS A 328 -1.29 22.52 2.35
CA LYS A 328 -0.91 23.94 2.37
C LYS A 328 0.16 24.30 3.41
N SER A 329 0.49 23.38 4.32
CA SER A 329 1.38 23.64 5.46
C SER A 329 2.75 22.97 5.35
N GLY A 330 2.92 22.01 4.44
CA GLY A 330 4.22 21.54 3.94
C GLY A 330 4.70 22.43 2.81
#